data_AF-A0A9E4Z4D3-F1
#
_entry.id   AF-A0A9E4Z4D3-F1
#
_cell.length_a   1.000
_cell.length_b   1.000
_cell.length_c   1.000
_cell.angle_alpha   90.00
_cell.angle_beta   90.00
_cell.angle_gamma   90.00
#
_symmetry.space_group_name_H-M   'P 1'
#
loop_
_entity.id
_entity.type
_entity.pdbx_description
1 polymer ?
#
loop_
_entity_poly.entity_id
_entity_poly.type
_entity_poly.pdbx_seq_one_letter_code
_entity_poly.pdbx_strand_id
1 'polypeptide(L)'
;QLAESGWLLKEHGGRGPVSWSTWEVPDQPGSTWNGLQVVARMPEGGTTAFFRLHRMVAFEQAAPEAPLVPSTIPENMEALEELVRRFSYTERRQVRLLPEGLPSHFNIPLPPWTRVVGSVVFADEDDLPKETYIILDVAMEPNEVDRFFQEELSKSGWLYPKLVLPVFVSPEGESDRSRVYTPFCNEEDNLSMFLNVIPRQEQRSEVHLRLIGWNRAFCDREAPPDLPTLKVLAGPAPADWGSGAGRDNVHGDATLVTDLPAAALEEHFRDQLAASGWVIDAQGAGGPTAWSTWRFVGSEGKPWVGLLLVVDLPDGTTSYATLNTAQRESYQWEGRPTGDPTPAPTPTSSGLHELTKLVYRMSVDDPSTEQIEATLEVIRSRLSTFGLDGTVTKAGGNQIAVELRDVSDAELVKRLIGKRAHLVFKERTCADPLCQEFTDSDTLLTGEDVVNAFASTNTQGEWVMNIQFGSRGAGIFSELTERIFTQQDTKRIAIFLDENELFAPVARAWIRDGRIQITGNFSREDASTLAIQLESGRLPVALELISEEVR
;
A
#
# COMPACT_ATOMS: atom_id res chain seq x y z
N GLN A 1 10.16 14.90 -5.88
CA GLN A 1 9.94 13.48 -6.20
C GLN A 1 9.53 13.26 -7.66
N LEU A 2 8.30 13.57 -8.08
CA LEU A 2 7.85 13.30 -9.46
C LEU A 2 8.63 14.11 -10.51
N ALA A 3 8.81 15.42 -10.28
CA ALA A 3 9.64 16.27 -11.13
C ALA A 3 11.09 15.77 -11.26
N GLU A 4 11.68 15.33 -10.15
CA GLU A 4 13.05 14.79 -10.11
C GLU A 4 13.16 13.44 -10.84
N SER A 5 12.05 12.71 -10.95
CA SER A 5 11.95 11.46 -11.71
C SER A 5 11.71 11.71 -13.21
N GLY A 6 11.81 12.97 -13.65
CA GLY A 6 11.66 13.37 -15.05
C GLY A 6 10.23 13.68 -15.47
N TRP A 7 9.25 13.67 -14.56
CA TRP A 7 7.86 13.96 -14.90
C TRP A 7 7.61 15.46 -14.98
N LEU A 8 6.77 15.87 -15.92
CA LEU A 8 6.47 17.27 -16.18
C LEU A 8 5.19 17.66 -15.47
N LEU A 9 5.28 18.51 -14.44
CA LEU A 9 4.11 19.10 -13.79
C LEU A 9 3.32 19.93 -14.82
N LYS A 10 2.01 19.65 -14.94
CA LYS A 10 1.11 20.36 -15.85
C LYS A 10 0.30 21.41 -15.12
N GLU A 11 -0.49 20.98 -14.15
CA GLU A 11 -1.31 21.86 -13.33
C GLU A 11 -1.28 21.40 -11.88
N HIS A 12 -1.58 22.30 -10.97
CA HIS A 12 -1.79 21.96 -9.57
C HIS A 12 -2.74 22.95 -8.92
N GLY A 13 -3.39 22.51 -7.85
CA GLY A 13 -4.31 23.34 -7.10
C GLY A 13 -4.58 22.76 -5.73
N GLY A 14 -5.29 23.52 -4.90
CA GLY A 14 -5.70 23.03 -3.60
C GLY A 14 -6.75 23.94 -2.99
N ARG A 15 -7.71 23.33 -2.31
CA ARG A 15 -8.75 24.04 -1.60
C ARG A 15 -9.24 23.20 -0.43
N GLY A 16 -9.17 23.75 0.78
CA GLY A 16 -9.54 23.04 2.00
C GLY A 16 -8.60 21.85 2.27
N PRO A 17 -9.12 20.67 2.67
CA PRO A 17 -8.30 19.50 2.98
C PRO A 17 -7.63 18.87 1.76
N VAL A 18 -8.00 19.24 0.52
CA VAL A 18 -7.53 18.58 -0.70
C VAL A 18 -6.57 19.46 -1.49
N SER A 19 -5.44 18.89 -1.90
CA SER A 19 -4.54 19.43 -2.90
C SER A 19 -4.35 18.41 -4.03
N TRP A 20 -4.10 18.89 -5.24
CA TRP A 20 -3.95 18.04 -6.42
C TRP A 20 -2.86 18.57 -7.35
N SER A 21 -2.29 17.68 -8.14
CA SER A 21 -1.40 18.02 -9.25
C SER A 21 -1.53 17.03 -10.39
N THR A 22 -1.47 17.52 -11.62
CA THR A 22 -1.43 16.73 -12.85
C THR A 22 -0.03 16.74 -13.43
N TRP A 23 0.41 15.62 -13.98
CA TRP A 23 1.76 15.39 -14.43
C TRP A 23 1.73 14.72 -15.80
N GLU A 24 2.73 14.96 -16.65
CA GLU A 24 2.96 14.22 -17.89
C GLU A 24 4.25 13.42 -17.75
N VAL A 25 4.26 12.19 -18.29
CA VAL A 25 5.47 11.35 -18.34
C VAL A 25 6.10 11.49 -19.73
N PRO A 26 7.26 12.16 -19.88
CA PRO A 26 7.92 12.30 -21.18
C PRO A 26 8.49 10.96 -21.70
N ASP A 27 8.58 10.84 -23.03
CA ASP A 27 9.25 9.75 -23.78
C ASP A 27 8.70 8.32 -23.64
N GLN A 28 7.38 8.13 -23.75
CA GLN A 28 6.79 6.81 -24.04
C GLN A 28 6.18 6.79 -25.46
N PRO A 29 6.75 6.04 -26.43
CA PRO A 29 6.19 5.94 -27.78
C PRO A 29 4.76 5.36 -27.74
N GLY A 30 3.76 6.13 -28.16
CA GLY A 30 2.38 5.67 -28.26
C GLY A 30 1.55 5.72 -26.95
N SER A 31 1.95 6.53 -25.97
CA SER A 31 1.12 6.72 -24.77
C SER A 31 1.27 8.11 -24.14
N THR A 32 0.19 8.89 -24.17
CA THR A 32 0.03 10.11 -23.36
C THR A 32 -0.31 9.73 -21.92
N TRP A 33 0.69 9.26 -21.16
CA TRP A 33 0.52 9.02 -19.73
C TRP A 33 0.49 10.35 -18.99
N ASN A 34 -0.63 10.61 -18.31
CA ASN A 34 -0.80 11.73 -17.42
C ASN A 34 -1.02 11.21 -15.99
N GLY A 35 -0.19 11.64 -15.04
CA GLY A 35 -0.35 11.35 -13.62
C GLY A 35 -1.31 12.33 -12.95
N LEU A 36 -2.14 11.84 -12.05
CA LEU A 36 -2.94 12.64 -11.12
C LEU A 36 -2.50 12.30 -9.69
N GLN A 37 -2.00 13.30 -8.98
CA GLN A 37 -1.73 13.22 -7.56
C GLN A 37 -2.81 14.00 -6.82
N VAL A 38 -3.38 13.42 -5.77
CA VAL A 38 -4.35 14.09 -4.90
C VAL A 38 -3.98 13.79 -3.45
N VAL A 39 -3.71 14.82 -2.67
CA VAL A 39 -3.40 14.70 -1.24
C VAL A 39 -4.54 15.31 -0.45
N ALA A 40 -5.19 14.49 0.38
CA ALA A 40 -6.34 14.89 1.19
C ALA A 40 -6.06 14.70 2.69
N ARG A 41 -6.34 15.72 3.49
CA ARG A 41 -6.36 15.64 4.96
C ARG A 41 -7.74 15.18 5.43
N MET A 42 -7.80 14.09 6.18
CA MET A 42 -9.08 13.55 6.66
C MET A 42 -9.61 14.40 7.84
N PRO A 43 -10.95 14.47 8.04
CA PRO A 43 -11.57 15.38 9.01
C PRO A 43 -11.10 15.25 10.48
N GLU A 44 -10.63 14.08 10.92
CA GLU A 44 -10.30 13.80 12.33
C GLU A 44 -8.79 13.59 12.60
N GLY A 45 -7.92 13.91 11.64
CA GLY A 45 -6.49 13.67 11.72
C GLY A 45 -6.03 12.51 10.83
N GLY A 46 -4.84 12.65 10.25
CA GLY A 46 -4.34 11.78 9.18
C GLY A 46 -4.33 12.45 7.80
N THR A 47 -3.22 12.29 7.07
CA THR A 47 -3.09 12.72 5.67
C THR A 47 -3.10 11.46 4.80
N THR A 48 -4.10 11.35 3.92
CA THR A 48 -4.10 10.31 2.89
C THR A 48 -3.66 10.94 1.57
N ALA A 49 -2.52 10.47 1.07
CA ALA A 49 -2.01 10.87 -0.24
C ALA A 49 -2.35 9.77 -1.24
N PHE A 50 -3.12 10.15 -2.26
CA PHE A 50 -3.49 9.30 -3.37
C PHE A 50 -2.64 9.69 -4.57
N PHE A 51 -2.06 8.71 -5.22
CA PHE A 51 -1.31 8.90 -6.45
C PHE A 51 -1.78 7.89 -7.48
N ARG A 52 -2.25 8.38 -8.62
CA ARG A 52 -2.72 7.52 -9.71
C ARG A 52 -2.11 7.94 -11.03
N LEU A 53 -1.59 6.94 -11.73
CA LEU A 53 -1.11 7.05 -13.10
C LEU A 53 -2.26 6.72 -14.04
N HIS A 54 -2.62 7.66 -14.91
CA HIS A 54 -3.59 7.41 -15.97
C HIS A 54 -2.88 7.38 -17.32
N ARG A 55 -3.14 6.33 -18.11
CA ARG A 55 -2.83 6.37 -19.53
C ARG A 55 -3.98 7.06 -20.21
N MET A 56 -3.82 8.29 -20.70
CA MET A 56 -4.77 8.80 -21.68
C MET A 56 -4.43 8.07 -22.96
N VAL A 57 -5.15 7.00 -23.27
CA VAL A 57 -5.24 6.59 -24.66
C VAL A 57 -6.28 7.55 -25.22
N ALA A 58 -5.93 8.37 -26.22
CA ALA A 58 -6.97 8.94 -27.04
C ALA A 58 -7.79 7.73 -27.49
N PHE A 59 -9.05 7.64 -27.07
CA PHE A 59 -10.01 6.77 -27.74
C PHE A 59 -10.14 7.35 -29.15
N GLU A 60 -9.13 7.15 -30.01
CA GLU A 60 -9.33 7.04 -31.44
C GLU A 60 -10.38 5.96 -31.55
N GLN A 61 -11.64 6.39 -31.68
CA GLN A 61 -12.83 5.59 -31.91
C GLN A 61 -12.50 4.12 -31.81
N ALA A 62 -12.40 3.59 -30.58
CA ALA A 62 -12.29 2.16 -30.43
C ALA A 62 -13.52 1.67 -31.16
N ALA A 63 -13.30 1.10 -32.35
CA ALA A 63 -14.35 0.56 -33.19
C ALA A 63 -15.23 -0.22 -32.22
N PRO A 64 -16.55 0.05 -32.18
CA PRO A 64 -17.43 -0.38 -31.09
C PRO A 64 -17.01 -1.78 -30.75
N GLU A 65 -16.38 -1.95 -29.56
CA GLU A 65 -15.71 -3.20 -29.23
C GLU A 65 -16.72 -4.27 -29.59
N ALA A 66 -16.35 -5.09 -30.59
CA ALA A 66 -17.26 -6.05 -31.16
C ALA A 66 -17.91 -6.75 -29.97
N PRO A 67 -19.26 -6.72 -29.86
CA PRO A 67 -19.97 -7.02 -28.63
C PRO A 67 -19.35 -8.27 -28.06
N LEU A 68 -18.67 -8.18 -26.88
CA LEU A 68 -17.79 -9.22 -26.34
C LEU A 68 -18.38 -10.60 -26.66
N VAL A 69 -17.96 -11.15 -27.80
CA VAL A 69 -18.38 -12.47 -28.22
C VAL A 69 -17.69 -13.37 -27.22
N PRO A 70 -18.40 -14.34 -26.62
CA PRO A 70 -17.97 -14.96 -25.37
C PRO A 70 -16.54 -15.46 -25.58
N SER A 71 -15.59 -15.04 -24.72
CA SER A 71 -14.19 -15.46 -24.81
C SER A 71 -14.14 -16.94 -25.16
N THR A 72 -13.63 -17.31 -26.34
CA THR A 72 -13.65 -18.71 -26.75
C THR A 72 -12.72 -19.46 -25.80
N ILE A 73 -13.18 -20.60 -25.27
CA ILE A 73 -12.33 -21.52 -24.51
C ILE A 73 -11.07 -21.73 -25.36
N PRO A 74 -9.86 -21.53 -24.82
CA PRO A 74 -8.64 -21.69 -25.58
C PRO A 74 -8.63 -23.04 -26.32
N GLU A 75 -8.59 -22.99 -27.65
CA GLU A 75 -8.64 -24.20 -28.48
C GLU A 75 -7.34 -25.01 -28.40
N ASN A 76 -6.26 -24.38 -27.94
CA ASN A 76 -4.94 -24.97 -27.81
C ASN A 76 -4.08 -24.27 -26.74
N MET A 77 -2.90 -24.83 -26.49
CA MET A 77 -1.98 -24.36 -25.44
C MET A 77 -1.36 -23.00 -25.70
N GLU A 78 -1.20 -22.61 -26.96
CA GLU A 78 -0.67 -21.30 -27.33
C GLU A 78 -1.69 -20.20 -27.03
N ALA A 79 -2.97 -20.45 -27.34
CA ALA A 79 -4.09 -19.59 -26.97
C ALA A 79 -4.29 -19.50 -25.45
N LEU A 80 -4.05 -20.60 -24.72
CA LEU A 80 -4.11 -20.63 -23.26
C LEU A 80 -2.96 -19.81 -22.65
N GLU A 81 -1.74 -19.97 -23.16
CA GLU A 81 -0.57 -19.21 -22.72
C GLU A 81 -0.75 -17.70 -22.97
N GLU A 82 -1.25 -17.31 -24.15
CA GLU A 82 -1.52 -15.91 -24.50
C GLU A 82 -2.66 -15.32 -23.65
N LEU A 83 -3.71 -16.09 -23.39
CA LEU A 83 -4.77 -15.68 -22.46
C LEU A 83 -4.21 -15.45 -21.06
N VAL A 84 -3.38 -16.36 -20.53
CA VAL A 84 -2.82 -16.24 -19.18
C VAL A 84 -1.76 -15.13 -19.10
N ARG A 85 -0.94 -14.90 -20.13
CA ARG A 85 0.00 -13.77 -20.19
C ARG A 85 -0.70 -12.42 -20.11
N ARG A 86 -1.89 -12.27 -20.69
CA ARG A 86 -2.69 -11.04 -20.55
C ARG A 86 -3.09 -10.73 -19.11
N PHE A 87 -3.16 -11.74 -18.24
CA PHE A 87 -3.51 -11.59 -16.83
C PHE A 87 -2.30 -11.62 -15.88
N SER A 88 -1.08 -11.81 -16.39
CA SER A 88 0.13 -11.96 -15.58
C SER A 88 1.13 -10.83 -15.85
N TYR A 89 1.58 -10.15 -14.79
CA TYR A 89 2.51 -9.02 -14.86
C TYR A 89 3.99 -9.41 -14.72
N THR A 90 4.33 -10.71 -14.71
CA THR A 90 5.69 -11.16 -14.36
C THR A 90 6.41 -11.86 -15.51
N GLU A 91 7.37 -11.16 -16.12
CA GLU A 91 8.20 -11.63 -17.26
C GLU A 91 9.33 -12.62 -16.88
N ARG A 92 9.52 -12.98 -15.60
CA ARG A 92 10.71 -13.73 -15.13
C ARG A 92 10.43 -15.08 -14.45
N ARG A 93 9.30 -15.74 -14.72
CA ARG A 93 8.96 -17.02 -14.05
C ARG A 93 9.00 -18.20 -15.02
N GLN A 94 9.40 -19.38 -14.54
CA GLN A 94 9.27 -20.61 -15.32
C GLN A 94 7.78 -20.97 -15.42
N VAL A 95 7.31 -21.12 -16.65
CA VAL A 95 5.91 -21.44 -16.95
C VAL A 95 5.80 -22.93 -17.25
N ARG A 96 4.99 -23.65 -16.47
CA ARG A 96 4.65 -25.06 -16.74
C ARG A 96 3.19 -25.15 -17.18
N LEU A 97 3.00 -25.63 -18.39
CA LEU A 97 1.70 -25.81 -19.03
C LEU A 97 1.22 -27.25 -18.85
N LEU A 98 -0.02 -27.42 -18.37
CA LEU A 98 -0.65 -28.73 -18.16
C LEU A 98 -1.98 -28.79 -18.95
N PRO A 99 -1.96 -29.29 -20.20
CA PRO A 99 -3.15 -29.46 -21.03
C PRO A 99 -4.12 -30.44 -20.39
N GLU A 100 -5.40 -30.07 -20.27
CA GLU A 100 -6.46 -30.91 -19.67
C GLU A 100 -6.11 -31.47 -18.27
N GLY A 101 -5.09 -30.90 -17.63
CA GLY A 101 -4.46 -31.43 -16.44
C GLY A 101 -4.50 -30.42 -15.31
N LEU A 102 -4.54 -30.95 -14.09
CA LEU A 102 -4.40 -30.18 -12.86
C LEU A 102 -2.98 -30.38 -12.30
N PRO A 103 -2.45 -29.41 -11.55
CA PRO A 103 -1.22 -29.60 -10.80
C PRO A 103 -1.33 -30.77 -9.83
N SER A 104 -0.23 -31.48 -9.58
CA SER A 104 -0.19 -32.66 -8.71
C SER A 104 -0.60 -32.40 -7.25
N HIS A 105 -0.50 -31.15 -6.81
CA HIS A 105 -0.84 -30.68 -5.46
C HIS A 105 -2.22 -30.00 -5.40
N PHE A 106 -2.98 -29.98 -6.49
CA PHE A 106 -4.30 -29.38 -6.51
C PHE A 106 -5.31 -30.25 -5.74
N ASN A 107 -5.85 -29.71 -4.65
CA ASN A 107 -6.77 -30.40 -3.74
C ASN A 107 -8.16 -29.73 -3.65
N ILE A 108 -8.46 -28.78 -4.54
CA ILE A 108 -9.73 -28.04 -4.53
C ILE A 108 -10.83 -28.86 -5.21
N PRO A 109 -12.02 -28.98 -4.59
CA PRO A 109 -13.15 -29.70 -5.17
C PRO A 109 -13.61 -29.02 -6.47
N LEU A 110 -13.89 -29.83 -7.50
CA LEU A 110 -14.44 -29.36 -8.76
C LEU A 110 -15.93 -29.71 -8.87
N PRO A 111 -16.76 -28.83 -9.48
CA PRO A 111 -18.16 -29.13 -9.71
C PRO A 111 -18.34 -30.44 -10.52
N PRO A 112 -19.45 -31.17 -10.33
CA PRO A 112 -19.78 -32.30 -11.18
C PRO A 112 -19.78 -31.91 -12.66
N TRP A 113 -19.37 -32.83 -13.54
CA TRP A 113 -19.32 -32.60 -15.00
C TRP A 113 -18.38 -31.48 -15.45
N THR A 114 -17.40 -31.12 -14.62
CA THR A 114 -16.31 -30.22 -14.99
C THR A 114 -15.40 -30.86 -16.03
N ARG A 115 -15.14 -30.14 -17.12
CA ARG A 115 -14.03 -30.42 -18.04
C ARG A 115 -12.88 -29.46 -17.73
N VAL A 116 -11.73 -30.00 -17.37
CA VAL A 116 -10.50 -29.20 -17.20
C VAL A 116 -10.01 -28.83 -18.59
N VAL A 117 -9.97 -27.54 -18.90
CA VAL A 117 -9.41 -27.04 -20.17
C VAL A 117 -7.88 -27.10 -20.10
N GLY A 118 -7.32 -26.67 -18.98
CA GLY A 118 -5.89 -26.78 -18.70
C GLY A 118 -5.48 -25.90 -17.52
N SER A 119 -4.23 -26.04 -17.13
CA SER A 119 -3.64 -25.19 -16.08
C SER A 119 -2.25 -24.67 -16.46
N VAL A 120 -1.92 -23.52 -15.88
CA VAL A 120 -0.65 -22.83 -16.03
C VAL A 120 -0.07 -22.61 -14.64
N VAL A 121 1.07 -23.21 -14.37
CA VAL A 121 1.76 -23.11 -13.09
C VAL A 121 2.98 -22.22 -13.26
N PHE A 122 3.04 -21.16 -12.45
CA PHE A 122 4.20 -20.30 -12.33
C PHE A 122 5.01 -20.74 -11.10
N ALA A 123 6.18 -21.32 -11.37
CA ALA A 123 7.12 -21.73 -10.35
C ALA A 123 8.33 -20.77 -10.31
N ASP A 124 8.89 -20.57 -9.12
CA ASP A 124 10.20 -19.94 -8.94
C ASP A 124 11.33 -20.98 -9.18
N GLU A 125 12.59 -20.53 -9.13
CA GLU A 125 13.78 -21.37 -9.30
C GLU A 125 13.87 -22.55 -8.29
N ASP A 126 13.14 -22.48 -7.18
CA ASP A 126 13.07 -23.51 -6.12
C ASP A 126 11.87 -24.49 -6.27
N ASP A 127 11.21 -24.54 -7.44
CA ASP A 127 10.13 -25.50 -7.81
C ASP A 127 8.87 -25.48 -6.92
N LEU A 128 8.69 -24.44 -6.09
CA LEU A 128 7.46 -24.18 -5.34
C LEU A 128 6.47 -23.35 -6.20
N PRO A 129 5.21 -23.80 -6.38
CA PRO A 129 4.20 -23.07 -7.14
C PRO A 129 3.79 -21.81 -6.36
N LYS A 130 4.20 -20.64 -6.83
CA LYS A 130 3.76 -19.36 -6.24
C LYS A 130 2.38 -18.97 -6.73
N GLU A 131 2.07 -19.33 -7.97
CA GLU A 131 0.83 -18.93 -8.61
C GLU A 131 0.40 -19.95 -9.65
N THR A 132 -0.88 -20.29 -9.67
CA THR A 132 -1.44 -21.26 -10.61
C THR A 132 -2.77 -20.77 -11.15
N TYR A 133 -2.94 -20.85 -12.47
CA TYR A 133 -4.17 -20.55 -13.17
C TYR A 133 -4.78 -21.84 -13.70
N ILE A 134 -6.08 -22.02 -13.52
CA ILE A 134 -6.82 -23.19 -14.00
C ILE A 134 -8.07 -22.69 -14.71
N ILE A 135 -8.30 -23.17 -15.93
CA ILE A 135 -9.50 -22.88 -16.69
C ILE A 135 -10.34 -24.15 -16.77
N LEU A 136 -11.62 -23.99 -16.41
CA LEU A 136 -12.60 -25.05 -16.38
C LEU A 136 -13.78 -24.68 -17.27
N ASP A 137 -14.37 -25.69 -17.87
CA ASP A 137 -15.63 -25.61 -18.59
C ASP A 137 -16.66 -26.45 -17.82
N VAL A 138 -17.61 -25.76 -17.18
CA VAL A 138 -18.53 -26.34 -16.21
C VAL A 138 -19.95 -26.29 -16.77
N ALA A 139 -20.64 -27.43 -16.77
CA ALA A 139 -22.02 -27.56 -17.23
C ALA A 139 -23.04 -27.12 -16.16
N MET A 140 -22.89 -25.89 -15.65
CA MET A 140 -23.73 -25.29 -14.63
C MET A 140 -23.90 -23.79 -14.89
N GLU A 141 -25.00 -23.21 -14.43
CA GLU A 141 -25.22 -21.75 -14.45
C GLU A 141 -24.29 -21.04 -13.45
N PRO A 142 -23.90 -19.76 -13.68
CA PRO A 142 -22.91 -19.08 -12.85
C PRO A 142 -23.22 -19.07 -11.34
N ASN A 143 -24.48 -18.81 -10.98
CA ASN A 143 -24.92 -18.81 -9.58
C ASN A 143 -24.80 -20.18 -8.91
N GLU A 144 -24.89 -21.26 -9.69
CA GLU A 144 -24.73 -22.61 -9.17
C GLU A 144 -23.26 -22.97 -8.97
N VAL A 145 -22.38 -22.47 -9.86
CA VAL A 145 -20.92 -22.58 -9.71
C VAL A 145 -20.44 -21.85 -8.46
N ASP A 146 -20.85 -20.59 -8.27
CA ASP A 146 -20.47 -19.80 -7.09
C ASP A 146 -20.88 -20.52 -5.79
N ARG A 147 -22.13 -20.97 -5.74
CA ARG A 147 -22.67 -21.70 -4.59
C ARG A 147 -21.94 -23.01 -4.33
N PHE A 148 -21.59 -23.76 -5.38
CA PHE A 148 -20.81 -24.99 -5.26
C PHE A 148 -19.46 -24.73 -4.58
N PHE A 149 -18.69 -23.76 -5.08
CA PHE A 149 -17.37 -23.47 -4.51
C PHE A 149 -17.49 -22.93 -3.09
N GLN A 150 -18.47 -22.06 -2.81
CA GLN A 150 -18.72 -21.58 -1.45
C GLN A 150 -19.03 -22.73 -0.48
N GLU A 151 -19.94 -23.64 -0.84
CA GLU A 151 -20.33 -24.76 0.03
C GLU A 151 -19.20 -25.79 0.22
N GLU A 152 -18.53 -26.21 -0.85
CA GLU A 152 -17.52 -27.26 -0.78
C GLU A 152 -16.19 -26.79 -0.18
N LEU A 153 -15.75 -25.57 -0.48
CA LEU A 153 -14.53 -25.02 0.11
C LEU A 153 -14.70 -24.72 1.60
N SER A 154 -15.87 -24.23 2.02
CA SER A 154 -16.16 -24.00 3.44
C SER A 154 -16.09 -25.28 4.28
N LYS A 155 -16.46 -26.44 3.71
CA LYS A 155 -16.30 -27.75 4.39
C LYS A 155 -14.85 -28.13 4.63
N SER A 156 -13.94 -27.57 3.82
CA SER A 156 -12.50 -27.85 3.83
C SER A 156 -11.70 -26.74 4.49
N GLY A 157 -12.33 -25.91 5.34
CA GLY A 157 -11.67 -24.89 6.14
C GLY A 157 -11.32 -23.60 5.38
N TRP A 158 -11.74 -23.46 4.12
CA TRP A 158 -11.56 -22.21 3.40
C TRP A 158 -12.57 -21.15 3.88
N LEU A 159 -12.07 -19.95 4.09
CA LEU A 159 -12.85 -18.77 4.40
C LEU A 159 -13.28 -18.07 3.11
N TYR A 160 -14.52 -17.59 3.12
CA TYR A 160 -15.11 -16.78 2.05
C TYR A 160 -15.35 -15.36 2.58
N PRO A 161 -14.36 -14.45 2.50
CA PRO A 161 -14.52 -13.09 2.98
C PRO A 161 -15.53 -12.33 2.11
N LYS A 162 -16.32 -11.47 2.74
CA LYS A 162 -17.36 -10.68 2.07
C LYS A 162 -16.75 -9.86 0.94
N LEU A 163 -17.34 -9.98 -0.24
CA LEU A 163 -16.86 -9.35 -1.46
C LEU A 163 -17.05 -7.83 -1.40
N VAL A 164 -16.07 -7.08 -1.88
CA VAL A 164 -16.29 -5.66 -2.19
C VAL A 164 -16.85 -5.57 -3.59
N LEU A 165 -18.16 -5.38 -3.67
CA LEU A 165 -18.84 -5.13 -4.93
C LEU A 165 -18.35 -3.79 -5.52
N PRO A 166 -18.41 -3.64 -6.85
CA PRO A 166 -18.16 -2.36 -7.51
C PRO A 166 -18.96 -1.24 -6.84
N VAL A 167 -18.24 -0.24 -6.32
CA VAL A 167 -18.88 0.93 -5.72
C VAL A 167 -19.65 1.72 -6.77
N PHE A 168 -19.15 1.80 -8.00
CA PHE A 168 -19.78 2.51 -9.11
C PHE A 168 -20.38 1.52 -10.11
N VAL A 169 -21.64 1.70 -10.50
CA VAL A 169 -22.35 0.80 -11.43
C VAL A 169 -23.13 1.57 -12.49
N SER A 170 -23.54 0.87 -13.56
CA SER A 170 -24.40 1.45 -14.60
C SER A 170 -25.81 1.75 -14.05
N PRO A 171 -26.59 2.60 -14.74
CA PRO A 171 -27.97 2.91 -14.33
C PRO A 171 -28.86 1.67 -14.19
N GLU A 172 -28.65 0.66 -15.03
CA GLU A 172 -29.36 -0.62 -15.06
C GLU A 172 -28.92 -1.60 -13.95
N GLY A 173 -27.83 -1.28 -13.24
CA GLY A 173 -27.22 -2.15 -12.22
C GLY A 173 -26.00 -2.92 -12.74
N GLU A 174 -25.49 -3.83 -11.91
CA GLU A 174 -24.31 -4.63 -12.22
C GLU A 174 -24.62 -5.65 -13.34
N SER A 175 -24.25 -5.33 -14.58
CA SER A 175 -24.55 -6.16 -15.76
C SER A 175 -23.43 -7.12 -16.17
N ASP A 176 -22.19 -6.88 -15.72
CA ASP A 176 -21.03 -7.67 -16.14
C ASP A 176 -20.30 -8.33 -14.97
N ARG A 177 -20.78 -9.52 -14.58
CA ARG A 177 -20.14 -10.37 -13.57
C ARG A 177 -18.81 -11.00 -14.01
N SER A 178 -18.46 -10.91 -15.30
CA SER A 178 -17.22 -11.51 -15.82
C SER A 178 -15.94 -10.87 -15.28
N ARG A 179 -16.07 -9.76 -14.54
CA ARG A 179 -14.98 -9.02 -13.90
C ARG A 179 -14.98 -9.13 -12.37
N VAL A 180 -15.90 -9.88 -11.77
CA VAL A 180 -16.02 -10.02 -10.31
C VAL A 180 -15.24 -11.26 -9.87
N TYR A 181 -14.12 -11.04 -9.18
CA TYR A 181 -13.33 -12.12 -8.60
C TYR A 181 -13.82 -12.44 -7.19
N THR A 182 -14.37 -13.63 -7.02
CA THR A 182 -14.79 -14.19 -5.73
C THR A 182 -13.56 -14.71 -4.98
N PRO A 183 -13.11 -14.05 -3.89
CA PRO A 183 -11.93 -14.47 -3.17
C PRO A 183 -12.28 -15.57 -2.15
N PHE A 184 -11.37 -16.53 -2.02
CA PHE A 184 -11.35 -17.52 -0.96
C PHE A 184 -9.96 -17.55 -0.37
N CYS A 185 -9.84 -17.93 0.89
CA CYS A 185 -8.54 -18.07 1.51
C CYS A 185 -8.51 -19.27 2.47
N ASN A 186 -7.34 -19.86 2.66
CA ASN A 186 -7.11 -20.97 3.57
C ASN A 186 -5.86 -20.65 4.39
N GLU A 187 -6.06 -20.47 5.70
CA GLU A 187 -5.00 -20.11 6.64
C GLU A 187 -4.02 -21.24 6.89
N GLU A 188 -4.53 -22.48 6.99
CA GLU A 188 -3.72 -23.68 7.27
C GLU A 188 -2.73 -23.94 6.14
N ASP A 189 -3.20 -23.86 4.89
CA ASP A 189 -2.40 -24.10 3.69
C ASP A 189 -1.67 -22.85 3.19
N ASN A 190 -1.91 -21.68 3.78
CA ASN A 190 -1.36 -20.38 3.38
C ASN A 190 -1.64 -20.05 1.89
N LEU A 191 -2.87 -20.32 1.44
CA LEU A 191 -3.33 -20.18 0.06
C LEU A 191 -4.46 -19.15 -0.05
N SER A 192 -4.43 -18.37 -1.12
CA SER A 192 -5.57 -17.57 -1.59
C SER A 192 -6.02 -18.08 -2.95
N MET A 193 -7.33 -18.11 -3.18
CA MET A 193 -7.93 -18.47 -4.47
C MET A 193 -8.89 -17.37 -4.94
N PHE A 194 -8.80 -16.98 -6.20
CA PHE A 194 -9.76 -16.11 -6.86
C PHE A 194 -10.54 -16.90 -7.89
N LEU A 195 -11.86 -16.89 -7.75
CA LEU A 195 -12.82 -17.52 -8.66
C LEU A 195 -13.43 -16.44 -9.55
N ASN A 196 -13.36 -16.62 -10.87
CA ASN A 196 -14.10 -15.83 -11.84
C ASN A 196 -15.01 -16.76 -12.65
N VAL A 197 -16.29 -16.42 -12.76
CA VAL A 197 -17.31 -17.24 -13.42
C VAL A 197 -17.93 -16.46 -14.58
N ILE A 198 -17.66 -16.93 -15.80
CA ILE A 198 -18.07 -16.28 -17.03
C ILE A 198 -19.26 -17.06 -17.62
N PRO A 199 -20.45 -16.45 -17.78
CA PRO A 199 -21.60 -17.12 -18.36
C PRO A 199 -21.36 -17.54 -19.81
N ARG A 200 -21.85 -18.73 -20.18
CA ARG A 200 -21.85 -19.27 -21.55
C ARG A 200 -23.25 -19.63 -22.01
N GLN A 201 -23.36 -19.97 -23.29
CA GLN A 201 -24.60 -20.52 -23.84
C GLN A 201 -24.91 -21.90 -23.21
N GLU A 202 -26.17 -22.32 -23.32
CA GLU A 202 -26.63 -23.65 -22.93
C GLU A 202 -26.40 -24.01 -21.45
N GLN A 203 -26.54 -23.03 -20.55
CA GLN A 203 -26.41 -23.25 -19.10
C GLN A 203 -25.02 -23.74 -18.67
N ARG A 204 -23.99 -23.23 -19.34
CA ARG A 204 -22.59 -23.52 -19.03
C ARG A 204 -21.90 -22.28 -18.49
N SER A 205 -20.79 -22.50 -17.81
CA SER A 205 -19.93 -21.45 -17.30
C SER A 205 -18.47 -21.79 -17.61
N GLU A 206 -17.71 -20.80 -18.08
CA GLU A 206 -16.26 -20.88 -18.04
C GLU A 206 -15.79 -20.35 -16.69
N VAL A 207 -14.97 -21.14 -16.01
CA VAL A 207 -14.51 -20.82 -14.65
C VAL A 207 -13.02 -20.68 -14.65
N HIS A 208 -12.53 -19.55 -14.16
CA HIS A 208 -11.11 -19.31 -13.97
C HIS A 208 -10.81 -19.36 -12.47
N LEU A 209 -9.91 -20.25 -12.09
CA LEU A 209 -9.36 -20.30 -10.74
C LEU A 209 -7.93 -19.79 -10.78
N ARG A 210 -7.64 -18.80 -9.93
CA ARG A 210 -6.28 -18.30 -9.71
C ARG A 210 -5.88 -18.58 -8.27
N LEU A 211 -4.92 -19.47 -8.09
CA LEU A 211 -4.34 -19.84 -6.80
C LEU A 211 -3.05 -19.08 -6.58
N ILE A 212 -2.88 -18.52 -5.39
CA ILE A 212 -1.70 -17.75 -4.99
C ILE A 212 -1.24 -18.28 -3.62
N GLY A 213 0.01 -18.73 -3.55
CA GLY A 213 0.65 -19.10 -2.28
C GLY A 213 1.22 -17.88 -1.55
N TRP A 214 1.31 -17.97 -0.23
CA TRP A 214 1.96 -16.96 0.64
C TRP A 214 1.24 -15.61 0.74
N ASN A 215 -0.07 -15.60 0.53
CA ASN A 215 -0.88 -14.38 0.67
C ASN A 215 -1.86 -14.50 1.86
N ARG A 216 -1.36 -14.27 3.09
CA ARG A 216 -2.21 -14.25 4.31
C ARG A 216 -3.09 -13.01 4.41
N ALA A 217 -2.81 -11.96 3.63
CA ALA A 217 -3.48 -10.67 3.73
C ALA A 217 -4.98 -10.71 3.36
N PHE A 218 -5.48 -11.81 2.80
CA PHE A 218 -6.90 -12.02 2.52
C PHE A 218 -7.67 -12.75 3.63
N CYS A 219 -7.00 -13.55 4.48
CA CYS A 219 -7.65 -14.24 5.60
C CYS A 219 -7.83 -13.35 6.82
N ASP A 220 -6.82 -12.52 7.12
CA ASP A 220 -6.84 -11.62 8.28
C ASP A 220 -7.63 -10.31 8.02
N ARG A 221 -8.65 -10.34 7.16
CA ARG A 221 -9.46 -9.15 6.83
C ARG A 221 -10.65 -9.06 7.77
N GLU A 222 -10.81 -7.92 8.41
CA GLU A 222 -12.11 -7.55 8.95
C GLU A 222 -13.12 -7.39 7.81
N ALA A 223 -14.38 -7.69 8.07
CA ALA A 223 -15.40 -7.59 7.03
C ALA A 223 -15.48 -6.13 6.52
N PRO A 224 -15.41 -5.90 5.19
CA PRO A 224 -15.59 -4.57 4.65
C PRO A 224 -16.99 -4.02 5.02
N PRO A 225 -17.13 -2.69 5.18
CA PRO A 225 -18.42 -2.10 5.46
C PRO A 225 -19.31 -2.27 4.22
N ASP A 226 -20.62 -2.30 4.44
CA ASP A 226 -21.56 -2.21 3.32
C ASP A 226 -21.52 -0.81 2.72
N LEU A 227 -20.79 -0.67 1.61
CA LEU A 227 -20.78 0.56 0.84
C LEU A 227 -22.04 0.65 -0.03
N PRO A 228 -22.64 1.86 -0.16
CA PRO A 228 -23.73 2.05 -1.09
C PRO A 228 -23.23 1.90 -2.53
N THR A 229 -24.07 1.30 -3.36
CA THR A 229 -23.85 1.26 -4.80
C THR A 229 -24.20 2.61 -5.42
N LEU A 230 -23.22 3.28 -6.01
CA LEU A 230 -23.33 4.58 -6.65
C LEU A 230 -23.62 4.39 -8.14
N LYS A 231 -24.82 4.80 -8.56
CA LYS A 231 -25.25 4.76 -9.96
C LYS A 231 -24.71 5.95 -10.72
N VAL A 232 -24.17 5.72 -11.91
CA VAL A 232 -23.78 6.80 -12.83
C VAL A 232 -25.01 7.42 -13.52
N LEU A 233 -24.93 8.68 -13.95
CA LEU A 233 -26.09 9.48 -14.43
C LEU A 233 -26.74 8.93 -15.70
N ALA A 234 -25.95 8.59 -16.73
CA ALA A 234 -26.33 7.92 -17.97
C ALA A 234 -25.12 7.93 -18.93
N GLY A 235 -24.98 6.91 -19.77
CA GLY A 235 -23.86 6.71 -20.70
C GLY A 235 -23.57 5.22 -20.86
N PRO A 236 -22.71 4.77 -21.79
CA PRO A 236 -22.22 3.40 -21.75
C PRO A 236 -21.66 3.10 -20.35
N ALA A 237 -21.65 1.82 -19.96
CA ALA A 237 -20.98 1.40 -18.72
C ALA A 237 -19.60 2.09 -18.63
N PRO A 238 -19.16 2.52 -17.42
CA PRO A 238 -17.84 3.08 -17.20
C PRO A 238 -16.80 2.36 -18.05
N ALA A 239 -16.00 3.14 -18.79
CA ALA A 239 -14.99 2.57 -19.69
C ALA A 239 -14.03 1.65 -18.94
N ASP A 240 -13.85 1.93 -17.64
CA ASP A 240 -13.20 1.07 -16.66
C ASP A 240 -13.77 1.34 -15.26
N TRP A 241 -13.95 0.29 -14.45
CA TRP A 241 -14.34 0.38 -13.04
C TRP A 241 -13.57 -0.64 -12.20
N GLY A 242 -13.35 -0.32 -10.93
CA GLY A 242 -12.63 -1.17 -10.00
C GLY A 242 -13.08 -0.95 -8.57
N SER A 243 -12.94 -1.95 -7.73
CA SER A 243 -13.06 -1.80 -6.29
C SER A 243 -12.07 -2.72 -5.59
N GLY A 244 -11.58 -2.27 -4.44
CA GLY A 244 -10.56 -2.95 -3.68
C GLY A 244 -10.74 -2.69 -2.20
N ALA A 245 -10.20 -3.58 -1.38
CA ALA A 245 -10.17 -3.43 0.06
C ALA A 245 -8.84 -3.93 0.62
N GLY A 246 -8.37 -3.24 1.64
CA GLY A 246 -7.32 -3.67 2.54
C GLY A 246 -7.90 -4.17 3.86
N ARG A 247 -7.10 -4.09 4.94
CA ARG A 247 -7.50 -4.55 6.28
C ARG A 247 -8.59 -3.67 6.90
N ASP A 248 -8.46 -2.36 6.73
CA ASP A 248 -9.27 -1.33 7.39
C ASP A 248 -9.76 -0.25 6.41
N ASN A 249 -9.60 -0.47 5.11
CA ASN A 249 -9.99 0.47 4.07
C ASN A 249 -10.73 -0.22 2.91
N VAL A 250 -11.62 0.51 2.26
CA VAL A 250 -12.29 0.09 1.03
C VAL A 250 -12.31 1.25 0.06
N HIS A 251 -11.96 0.99 -1.19
CA HIS A 251 -12.03 1.98 -2.25
C HIS A 251 -12.78 1.45 -3.47
N GLY A 252 -13.36 2.37 -4.22
CA GLY A 252 -13.90 2.13 -5.54
C GLY A 252 -13.54 3.26 -6.48
N ASP A 253 -13.50 2.96 -7.77
CA ASP A 253 -13.21 3.92 -8.81
C ASP A 253 -13.89 3.61 -10.14
N ALA A 254 -14.10 4.67 -10.92
CA ALA A 254 -14.71 4.61 -12.24
C ALA A 254 -14.17 5.71 -13.16
N THR A 255 -14.01 5.36 -14.44
CA THR A 255 -13.78 6.31 -15.52
C THR A 255 -15.08 6.56 -16.27
N LEU A 256 -15.54 7.81 -16.30
CA LEU A 256 -16.83 8.23 -16.80
C LEU A 256 -16.65 9.05 -18.07
N VAL A 257 -17.25 8.62 -19.18
CA VAL A 257 -17.32 9.42 -20.40
C VAL A 257 -18.56 10.31 -20.32
N THR A 258 -18.38 11.62 -20.17
CA THR A 258 -19.46 12.56 -19.87
C THR A 258 -19.08 14.01 -20.17
N ASP A 259 -20.07 14.82 -20.55
CA ASP A 259 -19.93 16.27 -20.73
C ASP A 259 -20.22 17.05 -19.43
N LEU A 260 -20.52 16.35 -18.34
CA LEU A 260 -20.82 16.98 -17.05
C LEU A 260 -19.52 17.36 -16.33
N PRO A 261 -19.43 18.57 -15.76
CA PRO A 261 -18.27 18.97 -14.99
C PRO A 261 -18.16 18.16 -13.69
N ALA A 262 -16.95 18.01 -13.16
CA ALA A 262 -16.66 17.29 -11.92
C ALA A 262 -17.60 17.67 -10.76
N ALA A 263 -17.95 18.96 -10.65
CA ALA A 263 -18.86 19.44 -9.61
C ALA A 263 -20.28 18.88 -9.70
N ALA A 264 -20.82 18.70 -10.92
CA ALA A 264 -22.15 18.13 -11.13
C ALA A 264 -22.16 16.62 -10.88
N LEU A 265 -21.08 15.93 -11.26
CA LEU A 265 -20.89 14.51 -10.98
C LEU A 265 -20.71 14.25 -9.48
N GLU A 266 -19.91 15.07 -8.80
CA GLU A 266 -19.73 15.00 -7.36
C GLU A 266 -21.05 15.21 -6.64
N GLU A 267 -21.82 16.23 -7.01
CA GLU A 267 -23.15 16.48 -6.45
C GLU A 267 -24.09 15.27 -6.62
N HIS A 268 -24.11 14.67 -7.80
CA HIS A 268 -24.90 13.47 -8.07
C HIS A 268 -24.52 12.27 -7.19
N PHE A 269 -23.23 12.02 -6.98
CA PHE A 269 -22.77 10.93 -6.10
C PHE A 269 -22.95 11.27 -4.62
N ARG A 270 -22.73 12.53 -4.24
CA ARG A 270 -22.94 13.06 -2.89
C ARG A 270 -24.38 12.88 -2.46
N ASP A 271 -25.35 13.16 -3.33
CA ASP A 271 -26.76 12.96 -3.02
C ASP A 271 -27.11 11.48 -2.76
N GLN A 272 -26.47 10.55 -3.49
CA GLN A 272 -26.63 9.11 -3.24
C GLN A 272 -26.01 8.66 -1.92
N LEU A 273 -24.81 9.17 -1.58
CA LEU A 273 -24.16 8.90 -0.29
C LEU A 273 -25.01 9.44 0.86
N ALA A 274 -25.52 10.67 0.76
CA ALA A 274 -26.41 11.25 1.75
C ALA A 274 -27.71 10.43 1.91
N ALA A 275 -28.30 9.96 0.80
CA ALA A 275 -29.48 9.10 0.82
C ALA A 275 -29.24 7.74 1.49
N SER A 276 -27.98 7.26 1.49
CA SER A 276 -27.57 6.05 2.21
C SER A 276 -27.32 6.27 3.71
N GLY A 277 -27.54 7.48 4.22
CA GLY A 277 -27.39 7.82 5.64
C GLY A 277 -25.99 8.27 6.03
N TRP A 278 -25.10 8.54 5.07
CA TRP A 278 -23.79 9.11 5.36
C TRP A 278 -23.90 10.59 5.71
N VAL A 279 -23.08 11.03 6.66
CA VAL A 279 -23.04 12.42 7.14
C VAL A 279 -21.87 13.14 6.50
N ILE A 280 -22.14 14.25 5.81
CA ILE A 280 -21.10 15.07 5.18
C ILE A 280 -20.36 15.92 6.21
N ASP A 281 -19.03 15.95 6.12
CA ASP A 281 -18.17 16.78 6.99
C ASP A 281 -17.70 18.05 6.29
N ALA A 282 -17.21 17.91 5.07
CA ALA A 282 -16.76 19.01 4.24
C ALA A 282 -16.91 18.67 2.76
N GLN A 283 -17.02 19.70 1.93
CA GLN A 283 -17.07 19.60 0.47
C GLN A 283 -16.36 20.79 -0.16
N GLY A 284 -15.95 20.63 -1.41
CA GLY A 284 -15.35 21.72 -2.16
C GLY A 284 -15.20 21.39 -3.63
N ALA A 285 -15.08 22.45 -4.42
CA ALA A 285 -14.75 22.38 -5.84
C ALA A 285 -13.74 23.47 -6.19
N GLY A 286 -12.88 23.18 -7.18
CA GLY A 286 -11.89 24.11 -7.70
C GLY A 286 -11.04 23.49 -8.82
N GLY A 287 -10.84 24.26 -9.90
CA GLY A 287 -10.18 23.75 -11.11
C GLY A 287 -10.95 22.57 -11.71
N PRO A 288 -10.28 21.51 -12.18
CA PRO A 288 -10.92 20.31 -12.72
C PRO A 288 -11.43 19.35 -11.62
N THR A 289 -11.51 19.78 -10.35
CA THR A 289 -11.78 18.87 -9.22
C THR A 289 -13.00 19.27 -8.41
N ALA A 290 -13.72 18.26 -7.93
CA ALA A 290 -14.78 18.39 -6.92
C ALA A 290 -14.70 17.22 -5.93
N TRP A 291 -14.98 17.47 -4.66
CA TRP A 291 -14.82 16.47 -3.60
C TRP A 291 -15.78 16.69 -2.43
N SER A 292 -16.03 15.61 -1.68
CA SER A 292 -16.68 15.63 -0.37
C SER A 292 -16.09 14.58 0.58
N THR A 293 -16.15 14.90 1.87
CA THR A 293 -15.69 14.04 2.97
C THR A 293 -16.86 13.66 3.85
N TRP A 294 -16.81 12.46 4.42
CA TRP A 294 -17.97 11.82 5.02
C TRP A 294 -17.62 11.05 6.28
N ARG A 295 -18.62 10.89 7.15
CA ARG A 295 -18.65 9.93 8.25
C ARG A 295 -19.87 9.04 8.13
N PHE A 296 -19.71 7.77 8.45
CA PHE A 296 -20.79 6.78 8.47
C PHE A 296 -20.49 5.66 9.46
N VAL A 297 -21.47 4.78 9.67
CA VAL A 297 -21.33 3.59 10.53
C VAL A 297 -21.45 2.35 9.63
N GLY A 298 -20.43 1.49 9.67
CA GLY A 298 -20.42 0.24 8.90
C GLY A 298 -21.41 -0.78 9.46
N SER A 299 -21.63 -1.89 8.74
CA SER A 299 -22.62 -2.90 9.12
C SER A 299 -22.31 -3.65 10.42
N GLU A 300 -21.05 -3.62 10.88
CA GLU A 300 -20.65 -4.12 12.20
C GLU A 300 -20.79 -3.08 13.33
N GLY A 301 -21.37 -1.90 13.06
CA GLY A 301 -21.53 -0.82 14.04
C GLY A 301 -20.27 0.01 14.25
N LYS A 302 -19.17 -0.29 13.55
CA LYS A 302 -17.91 0.47 13.63
C LYS A 302 -18.03 1.82 12.91
N PRO A 303 -17.38 2.89 13.40
CA PRO A 303 -17.34 4.17 12.73
C PRO A 303 -16.35 4.19 11.55
N TRP A 304 -16.72 4.86 10.46
CA TRP A 304 -15.92 4.98 9.24
C TRP A 304 -15.88 6.43 8.73
N VAL A 305 -14.86 6.74 7.95
CA VAL A 305 -14.71 7.99 7.20
C VAL A 305 -14.61 7.71 5.70
N GLY A 306 -15.00 8.68 4.88
CA GLY A 306 -14.98 8.58 3.42
C GLY A 306 -14.50 9.84 2.71
N LEU A 307 -13.91 9.69 1.53
CA LEU A 307 -13.56 10.75 0.58
C LEU A 307 -14.12 10.37 -0.80
N LEU A 308 -15.08 11.15 -1.28
CA LEU A 308 -15.51 11.16 -2.68
C LEU A 308 -14.70 12.24 -3.41
N LEU A 309 -14.11 11.88 -4.55
CA LEU A 309 -13.39 12.80 -5.42
C LEU A 309 -13.77 12.54 -6.86
N VAL A 310 -14.03 13.62 -7.59
CA VAL A 310 -14.20 13.62 -9.04
C VAL A 310 -13.21 14.59 -9.67
N VAL A 311 -12.55 14.15 -10.75
CA VAL A 311 -11.58 14.94 -11.49
C VAL A 311 -11.89 14.88 -12.98
N ASP A 312 -12.07 16.03 -13.61
CA ASP A 312 -12.16 16.16 -15.06
C ASP A 312 -10.78 15.96 -15.69
N LEU A 313 -10.70 15.08 -16.68
CA LEU A 313 -9.46 14.83 -17.39
C LEU A 313 -9.22 15.90 -18.46
N PRO A 314 -7.95 16.14 -18.85
CA PRO A 314 -7.62 17.18 -19.84
C PRO A 314 -8.20 16.97 -21.24
N ASP A 315 -8.75 15.79 -21.54
CA ASP A 315 -9.41 15.50 -22.81
C ASP A 315 -10.76 16.22 -22.97
N GLY A 316 -11.34 16.72 -21.87
CA GLY A 316 -12.57 17.51 -21.83
C GLY A 316 -13.85 16.69 -22.01
N THR A 317 -13.74 15.36 -22.11
CA THR A 317 -14.88 14.44 -22.33
C THR A 317 -14.94 13.30 -21.33
N THR A 318 -13.94 13.22 -20.44
CA THR A 318 -13.82 12.15 -19.48
C THR A 318 -13.62 12.73 -18.07
N SER A 319 -14.29 12.14 -17.09
CA SER A 319 -14.08 12.43 -15.67
C SER A 319 -13.75 11.13 -14.94
N TYR A 320 -12.86 11.21 -13.96
CA TYR A 320 -12.49 10.11 -13.10
C TYR A 320 -13.10 10.30 -11.71
N ALA A 321 -13.82 9.29 -11.22
CA ALA A 321 -14.48 9.31 -9.91
C ALA A 321 -13.88 8.24 -8.99
N THR A 322 -13.68 8.58 -7.72
CA THR A 322 -13.22 7.64 -6.70
C THR A 322 -13.92 7.87 -5.37
N LEU A 323 -14.27 6.77 -4.69
CA LEU A 323 -14.73 6.76 -3.30
C LEU A 323 -13.73 5.96 -2.48
N ASN A 324 -13.13 6.58 -1.48
CA ASN A 324 -12.18 5.95 -0.56
C ASN A 324 -12.73 5.98 0.85
N THR A 325 -12.62 4.88 1.59
CA THR A 325 -13.12 4.77 2.95
C THR A 325 -12.10 4.12 3.87
N ALA A 326 -12.13 4.47 5.15
CA ALA A 326 -11.30 3.86 6.18
C ALA A 326 -12.04 3.75 7.52
N GLN A 327 -11.74 2.72 8.32
CA GLN A 327 -12.25 2.62 9.69
C GLN A 327 -11.70 3.77 10.54
N ARG A 328 -12.52 4.30 11.43
CA ARG A 328 -12.15 5.38 12.34
C ARG A 328 -11.34 4.87 13.54
N GLU A 329 -11.57 3.63 13.96
CA GLU A 329 -10.82 3.01 15.08
C GLU A 329 -9.37 2.65 14.72
N SER A 330 -9.03 2.49 13.43
CA SER A 330 -7.63 2.42 13.00
C SER A 330 -6.89 3.76 13.09
N TYR A 331 -7.59 4.85 13.46
CA TYR A 331 -7.02 6.15 13.83
C TYR A 331 -7.17 6.50 15.33
N GLN A 332 -7.80 5.64 16.14
CA GLN A 332 -7.85 5.79 17.60
C GLN A 332 -6.97 4.74 18.27
N TRP A 333 -5.70 5.09 18.49
CA TRP A 333 -4.96 4.49 19.60
C TRP A 333 -5.33 5.20 20.91
N GLU A 334 -5.38 4.42 21.99
CA GLU A 334 -6.01 4.65 23.28
C GLU A 334 -5.56 5.92 24.01
N GLY A 335 -6.52 6.70 24.52
CA GLY A 335 -6.16 7.83 25.38
C GLY A 335 -7.27 8.78 25.85
N ARG A 336 -8.46 8.31 26.23
CA ARG A 336 -9.27 8.93 27.33
C ARG A 336 -10.56 8.16 27.66
N PRO A 337 -11.05 8.22 28.91
CA PRO A 337 -12.25 7.52 29.34
C PRO A 337 -13.53 8.18 28.82
N THR A 338 -14.52 7.33 28.55
CA THR A 338 -15.88 7.61 28.12
C THR A 338 -16.65 8.59 29.01
N GLY A 339 -17.29 9.59 28.40
CA GLY A 339 -18.36 10.40 28.99
C GLY A 339 -19.32 10.88 27.89
N ASP A 340 -20.61 10.62 28.10
CA ASP A 340 -21.80 10.90 27.26
C ASP A 340 -21.74 12.09 26.26
N PRO A 341 -22.33 11.97 25.04
CA PRO A 341 -22.33 13.05 24.07
C PRO A 341 -23.36 14.12 24.47
N THR A 342 -22.90 15.18 25.11
CA THR A 342 -23.65 16.45 25.15
C THR A 342 -23.22 17.27 23.92
N PRO A 343 -24.14 17.86 23.13
CA PRO A 343 -23.79 18.54 21.89
C PRO A 343 -22.85 19.72 22.17
N ALA A 344 -21.72 19.77 21.45
CA ALA A 344 -20.74 20.85 21.57
C ALA A 344 -21.33 22.20 21.12
N PRO A 345 -20.97 23.30 21.79
CA PRO A 345 -21.45 24.64 21.45
C PRO A 345 -20.71 25.23 20.24
N THR A 346 -21.40 26.12 19.53
CA THR A 346 -20.95 26.95 18.40
C THR A 346 -19.60 27.65 18.66
N PRO A 347 -18.71 27.79 17.65
CA PRO A 347 -17.32 28.16 17.88
C PRO A 347 -17.20 29.62 18.34
N THR A 348 -16.50 29.82 19.46
CA THR A 348 -15.90 31.11 19.80
C THR A 348 -14.39 30.96 19.75
N SER A 349 -13.75 31.77 18.92
CA SER A 349 -12.30 31.85 18.74
C SER A 349 -11.54 32.05 20.06
N SER A 350 -10.61 31.15 20.36
CA SER A 350 -9.51 31.35 21.31
C SER A 350 -8.44 30.31 21.03
N GLY A 351 -7.37 30.71 20.33
CA GLY A 351 -6.21 29.87 20.09
C GLY A 351 -5.46 29.56 21.38
N LEU A 352 -5.29 28.27 21.66
CA LEU A 352 -4.25 27.73 22.54
C LEU A 352 -3.70 26.51 21.81
N HIS A 353 -2.48 26.65 21.28
CA HIS A 353 -1.71 25.53 20.74
C HIS A 353 -1.14 24.75 21.93
N GLU A 354 -1.37 23.44 21.98
CA GLU A 354 -0.85 22.56 23.03
C GLU A 354 0.67 22.50 22.90
N LEU A 355 1.38 22.88 23.97
CA LEU A 355 2.84 22.90 24.01
C LEU A 355 3.35 21.68 24.76
N THR A 356 4.10 20.82 24.07
CA THR A 356 4.78 19.68 24.68
C THR A 356 6.26 20.00 24.90
N LYS A 357 6.71 19.92 26.15
CA LYS A 357 8.11 20.11 26.53
C LYS A 357 8.70 18.80 27.04
N LEU A 358 9.73 18.33 26.34
CA LEU A 358 10.52 17.15 26.69
C LEU A 358 11.90 17.59 27.16
N VAL A 359 12.36 17.09 28.30
CA VAL A 359 13.72 17.34 28.79
C VAL A 359 14.48 16.01 28.83
N TYR A 360 15.60 15.97 28.12
CA TYR A 360 16.50 14.82 28.06
C TYR A 360 17.79 15.12 28.82
N ARG A 361 18.33 14.10 29.49
CA ARG A 361 19.68 14.09 30.08
C ARG A 361 20.61 13.29 29.17
N MET A 362 21.78 13.85 28.85
CA MET A 362 22.84 13.13 28.16
C MET A 362 23.48 12.13 29.13
N SER A 363 23.82 10.94 28.63
CA SER A 363 24.43 9.86 29.43
C SER A 363 25.86 10.16 29.92
N VAL A 364 26.41 11.34 29.59
CA VAL A 364 27.73 11.82 30.02
C VAL A 364 27.53 13.00 30.96
N ASP A 365 28.25 13.01 32.08
CA ASP A 365 28.10 14.04 33.11
C ASP A 365 28.62 15.42 32.68
N ASP A 366 29.73 15.47 31.94
CA ASP A 366 30.36 16.70 31.43
C ASP A 366 30.60 16.61 29.90
N PRO A 367 29.55 16.75 29.08
CA PRO A 367 29.67 16.66 27.62
C PRO A 367 30.38 17.89 27.05
N SER A 368 31.29 17.67 26.10
CA SER A 368 31.98 18.77 25.42
C SER A 368 31.00 19.64 24.63
N THR A 369 31.37 20.89 24.36
CA THR A 369 30.56 21.79 23.51
C THR A 369 30.25 21.16 22.16
N GLU A 370 31.20 20.45 21.57
CA GLU A 370 31.03 19.73 20.31
C GLU A 370 29.99 18.61 20.41
N GLN A 371 30.01 17.82 21.49
CA GLN A 371 29.01 16.77 21.72
C GLN A 371 27.62 17.35 21.91
N ILE A 372 27.50 18.48 22.61
CA ILE A 372 26.20 19.16 22.82
C ILE A 372 25.67 19.66 21.48
N GLU A 373 26.44 20.45 20.74
CA GLU A 373 25.98 21.02 19.47
C GLU A 373 25.65 19.94 18.43
N ALA A 374 26.48 18.90 18.32
CA ALA A 374 26.19 17.76 17.46
C ALA A 374 24.89 17.04 17.87
N THR A 375 24.63 16.89 19.16
CA THR A 375 23.37 16.29 19.65
C THR A 375 22.18 17.18 19.32
N LEU A 376 22.27 18.49 19.55
CA LEU A 376 21.21 19.45 19.21
C LEU A 376 20.90 19.40 17.71
N GLU A 377 21.92 19.32 16.85
CA GLU A 377 21.75 19.29 15.40
C GLU A 377 21.06 18.01 14.92
N VAL A 378 21.45 16.84 15.45
CA VAL A 378 20.77 15.57 15.11
C VAL A 378 19.30 15.62 15.53
N ILE A 379 18.97 16.13 16.72
CA ILE A 379 17.57 16.24 17.18
C ILE A 379 16.79 17.19 16.27
N ARG A 380 17.35 18.36 15.93
CA ARG A 380 16.71 19.32 15.00
C ARG A 380 16.48 18.70 13.62
N SER A 381 17.48 18.01 13.09
CA SER A 381 17.39 17.31 11.81
C SER A 381 16.26 16.29 11.83
N ARG A 382 16.17 15.45 12.88
CA ARG A 382 15.08 14.47 13.03
C ARG A 382 13.69 15.09 13.06
N LEU A 383 13.51 16.14 13.85
CA LEU A 383 12.24 16.85 13.93
C LEU A 383 11.86 17.46 12.58
N SER A 384 12.81 18.11 11.92
CA SER A 384 12.64 18.70 10.60
C SER A 384 12.26 17.67 9.53
N THR A 385 12.99 16.55 9.45
CA THR A 385 12.70 15.46 8.49
C THR A 385 11.35 14.81 8.78
N PHE A 386 10.96 14.69 10.05
CA PHE A 386 9.64 14.21 10.44
C PHE A 386 8.51 15.22 10.17
N GLY A 387 8.85 16.50 9.92
CA GLY A 387 7.89 17.57 9.66
C GLY A 387 7.30 18.21 10.92
N LEU A 388 8.00 18.13 12.04
CA LEU A 388 7.63 18.78 13.29
C LEU A 388 8.42 20.08 13.51
N ASP A 389 7.69 21.16 13.75
CA ASP A 389 8.26 22.44 14.17
C ASP A 389 8.49 22.43 15.69
N GLY A 390 9.74 22.63 16.10
CA GLY A 390 10.12 22.65 17.51
C GLY A 390 11.40 23.43 17.78
N THR A 391 11.56 23.88 19.04
CA THR A 391 12.79 24.49 19.52
C THR A 391 13.61 23.45 20.30
N VAL A 392 14.86 23.29 19.91
CA VAL A 392 15.81 22.39 20.58
C VAL A 392 16.92 23.24 21.19
N THR A 393 17.00 23.26 22.51
CA THR A 393 17.90 24.15 23.27
C THR A 393 18.60 23.40 24.40
N LYS A 394 19.76 23.92 24.83
CA LYS A 394 20.42 23.45 26.05
C LYS A 394 19.68 23.98 27.28
N ALA A 395 19.20 23.08 28.14
CA ALA A 395 18.45 23.44 29.35
C ALA A 395 19.36 23.69 30.57
N GLY A 396 20.55 23.10 30.61
CA GLY A 396 21.55 23.29 31.66
C GLY A 396 22.46 22.06 31.82
N GLY A 397 23.74 22.26 32.18
CA GLY A 397 24.71 21.15 32.35
C GLY A 397 24.76 20.21 31.13
N ASN A 398 24.26 18.99 31.34
CA ASN A 398 24.13 17.90 30.35
C ASN A 398 22.68 17.65 29.89
N GLN A 399 21.79 18.66 29.95
CA GLN A 399 20.37 18.53 29.60
C GLN A 399 20.00 19.28 28.33
N ILE A 400 19.10 18.68 27.55
CA ILE A 400 18.54 19.21 26.30
C ILE A 400 17.02 19.34 26.48
N ALA A 401 16.47 20.52 26.22
CA ALA A 401 15.04 20.76 26.17
C ALA A 401 14.57 20.81 24.71
N VAL A 402 13.48 20.09 24.44
CA VAL A 402 12.77 20.06 23.17
C VAL A 402 11.35 20.55 23.43
N GLU A 403 10.98 21.67 22.82
CA GLU A 403 9.63 22.24 22.93
C GLU A 403 8.95 22.17 21.57
N LEU A 404 7.79 21.54 21.53
CA LEU A 404 7.05 21.20 20.33
C LEU A 404 5.63 21.74 20.43
N ARG A 405 5.04 22.08 19.28
CA ARG A 405 3.65 22.54 19.18
C ARG A 405 2.81 21.48 18.50
N ASP A 406 1.57 21.33 18.98
CA ASP A 406 0.54 20.51 18.36
C ASP A 406 1.02 19.05 18.07
N VAL A 407 1.70 18.45 19.05
CA VAL A 407 2.20 17.06 18.93
C VAL A 407 1.03 16.09 19.11
N SER A 408 0.66 15.40 18.03
CA SER A 408 -0.39 14.38 18.08
C SER A 408 0.06 13.08 18.74
N ASP A 409 1.35 12.74 18.66
CA ASP A 409 1.91 11.50 19.20
C ASP A 409 3.26 11.75 19.88
N ALA A 410 3.22 11.93 21.20
CA ALA A 410 4.41 12.17 22.01
C ALA A 410 5.32 10.92 22.09
N GLU A 411 4.77 9.70 22.00
CA GLU A 411 5.56 8.46 22.09
C GLU A 411 6.38 8.23 20.83
N LEU A 412 5.82 8.49 19.65
CA LEU A 412 6.55 8.46 18.39
C LEU A 412 7.71 9.48 18.39
N VAL A 413 7.45 10.70 18.89
CA VAL A 413 8.49 11.73 19.01
C VAL A 413 9.58 11.32 20.01
N LYS A 414 9.21 10.69 21.13
CA LYS A 414 10.18 10.15 22.10
C LYS A 414 11.05 9.05 21.49
N ARG A 415 10.47 8.14 20.69
CA ARG A 415 11.23 7.13 19.94
C ARG A 415 12.16 7.76 18.91
N LEU A 416 11.70 8.79 18.22
CA LEU A 416 12.49 9.52 17.22
C LEU A 416 13.71 10.21 17.85
N ILE A 417 13.53 10.93 18.96
CA ILE A 417 14.58 11.72 19.61
C ILE A 417 15.50 10.85 20.47
N GLY A 418 14.95 9.92 21.26
CA GLY A 418 15.70 9.23 22.31
C GLY A 418 16.65 8.13 21.83
N LYS A 419 16.45 7.59 20.62
CA LYS A 419 17.27 6.49 20.10
C LYS A 419 18.57 6.98 19.48
N ARG A 420 19.67 6.26 19.70
CA ARG A 420 20.99 6.66 19.22
C ARG A 420 21.12 6.41 17.71
N ALA A 421 20.50 5.36 17.20
CA ALA A 421 20.53 4.97 15.78
C ALA A 421 21.95 4.61 15.28
N HIS A 422 22.71 3.89 16.10
CA HIS A 422 24.03 3.40 15.74
C HIS A 422 23.92 2.18 14.80
N LEU A 423 23.93 2.44 13.50
CA LEU A 423 23.90 1.41 12.46
C LEU A 423 25.30 0.88 12.15
N VAL A 424 25.47 -0.43 12.19
CA VAL A 424 26.72 -1.13 11.87
C VAL A 424 26.45 -2.34 10.98
N PHE A 425 27.31 -2.55 9.98
CA PHE A 425 27.30 -3.74 9.15
C PHE A 425 28.45 -4.66 9.55
N LYS A 426 28.19 -5.96 9.66
CA LYS A 426 29.16 -7.00 9.98
C LYS A 426 29.16 -8.10 8.92
N GLU A 427 30.32 -8.68 8.66
CA GLU A 427 30.43 -9.89 7.86
C GLU A 427 30.21 -11.09 8.78
N ARG A 428 29.11 -11.81 8.58
CA ARG A 428 28.78 -13.03 9.33
C ARG A 428 29.31 -14.26 8.61
N THR A 429 30.00 -15.12 9.34
CA THR A 429 30.45 -16.44 8.86
C THR A 429 29.69 -17.54 9.59
N CYS A 430 28.88 -18.29 8.87
CA CYS A 430 28.09 -19.42 9.37
C CYS A 430 28.95 -20.67 9.43
N ALA A 431 28.92 -21.39 10.56
CA ALA A 431 29.61 -22.67 10.73
C ALA A 431 28.78 -23.87 10.23
N ASP A 432 27.46 -23.69 10.10
CA ASP A 432 26.50 -24.69 9.65
C ASP A 432 25.54 -24.14 8.57
N PRO A 433 24.87 -25.01 7.78
CA PRO A 433 23.98 -24.59 6.69
C PRO A 433 22.75 -23.77 7.12
N LEU A 434 22.29 -23.92 8.36
CA LEU A 434 21.17 -23.14 8.91
C LEU A 434 21.65 -21.81 9.51
N CYS A 435 22.96 -21.62 9.64
CA CYS A 435 23.61 -20.47 10.26
C CYS A 435 23.13 -20.24 11.71
N GLN A 436 22.98 -21.33 12.47
CA GLN A 436 22.67 -21.27 13.89
C GLN A 436 23.92 -20.97 14.71
N GLU A 437 25.07 -21.49 14.27
CA GLU A 437 26.38 -21.15 14.80
C GLU A 437 27.10 -20.22 13.82
N PHE A 438 27.55 -19.06 14.31
CA PHE A 438 28.19 -18.06 13.47
C PHE A 438 29.21 -17.20 14.23
N THR A 439 30.05 -16.50 13.47
CA THR A 439 30.95 -15.46 13.98
C THR A 439 30.79 -14.19 13.13
N ASP A 440 30.64 -13.05 13.79
CA ASP A 440 30.53 -11.74 13.15
C ASP A 440 31.86 -11.00 13.22
N SER A 441 32.33 -10.52 12.06
CA SER A 441 33.52 -9.67 11.95
C SER A 441 33.09 -8.25 11.61
N ASP A 442 33.64 -7.26 12.31
CA ASP A 442 33.35 -5.85 12.06
C ASP A 442 33.77 -5.44 10.63
N THR A 443 32.96 -4.59 10.01
CA THR A 443 33.32 -3.93 8.75
C THR A 443 33.62 -2.45 8.99
N LEU A 444 34.14 -1.78 7.96
CA LEU A 444 34.34 -0.32 7.97
C LEU A 444 33.08 0.47 7.57
N LEU A 445 31.94 -0.23 7.41
CA LEU A 445 30.68 0.35 6.96
C LEU A 445 29.74 0.60 8.14
N THR A 446 29.33 1.86 8.31
CA THR A 446 28.45 2.30 9.41
C THR A 446 27.36 3.23 8.89
N GLY A 447 26.46 3.66 9.78
CA GLY A 447 25.48 4.71 9.47
C GLY A 447 26.08 6.02 8.97
N GLU A 448 27.35 6.33 9.29
CA GLU A 448 28.02 7.54 8.79
C GLU A 448 28.32 7.49 7.28
N ASP A 449 28.23 6.31 6.67
CA ASP A 449 28.36 6.13 5.23
C ASP A 449 27.05 6.34 4.47
N VAL A 450 25.92 6.49 5.19
CA VAL A 450 24.59 6.70 4.62
C VAL A 450 24.44 8.16 4.24
N VAL A 451 24.06 8.42 2.98
CA VAL A 451 23.79 9.78 2.47
C VAL A 451 22.31 10.03 2.24
N ASN A 452 21.50 8.97 2.18
CA ASN A 452 20.05 9.04 2.10
C ASN A 452 19.45 7.74 2.63
N ALA A 453 18.37 7.85 3.38
CA ALA A 453 17.56 6.72 3.83
C ALA A 453 16.08 7.09 3.80
N PHE A 454 15.23 6.25 3.22
CA PHE A 454 13.80 6.51 3.14
C PHE A 454 12.98 5.22 3.15
N ALA A 455 11.81 5.27 3.79
CA ALA A 455 10.83 4.21 3.74
C ALA A 455 10.04 4.26 2.42
N SER A 456 9.74 3.09 1.85
CA SER A 456 8.80 2.97 0.74
C SER A 456 8.04 1.65 0.87
N THR A 457 7.07 1.43 0.00
CA THR A 457 6.54 0.08 -0.22
C THR A 457 7.28 -0.56 -1.39
N ASN A 458 7.57 -1.86 -1.31
CA ASN A 458 8.02 -2.63 -2.47
C ASN A 458 6.83 -2.95 -3.40
N THR A 459 7.07 -3.70 -4.47
CA THR A 459 6.04 -4.07 -5.43
C THR A 459 4.99 -5.03 -4.85
N GLN A 460 5.26 -5.63 -3.69
CA GLN A 460 4.35 -6.48 -2.92
C GLN A 460 3.53 -5.69 -1.89
N GLY A 461 3.75 -4.37 -1.76
CA GLY A 461 3.06 -3.52 -0.77
C GLY A 461 3.65 -3.60 0.64
N GLU A 462 4.77 -4.30 0.83
CA GLU A 462 5.45 -4.40 2.12
C GLU A 462 6.31 -3.17 2.37
N TRP A 463 6.37 -2.72 3.62
CA TRP A 463 7.25 -1.61 3.99
C TRP A 463 8.71 -2.05 3.99
N VAL A 464 9.52 -1.28 3.28
CA VAL A 464 10.94 -1.51 3.11
C VAL A 464 11.71 -0.23 3.39
N MET A 465 12.96 -0.38 3.82
CA MET A 465 13.85 0.74 4.05
C MET A 465 14.92 0.78 2.95
N ASN A 466 14.94 1.85 2.18
CA ASN A 466 15.94 2.06 1.14
C ASN A 466 17.07 2.89 1.74
N ILE A 467 18.31 2.47 1.50
CA ILE A 467 19.52 3.16 1.96
C ILE A 467 20.42 3.37 0.75
N GLN A 468 20.95 4.59 0.63
CA GLN A 468 22.01 4.94 -0.31
C GLN A 468 23.27 5.28 0.48
N PHE A 469 24.36 4.58 0.17
CA PHE A 469 25.68 4.94 0.67
C PHE A 469 26.35 6.00 -0.21
N GLY A 470 27.19 6.84 0.40
CA GLY A 470 28.13 7.69 -0.32
C GLY A 470 29.28 6.88 -0.93
N SER A 471 30.16 7.53 -1.70
CA SER A 471 31.21 6.84 -2.48
C SER A 471 32.11 5.91 -1.65
N ARG A 472 32.46 6.31 -0.42
CA ARG A 472 33.25 5.47 0.51
C ARG A 472 32.48 4.20 0.89
N GLY A 473 31.26 4.36 1.40
CA GLY A 473 30.41 3.25 1.80
C GLY A 473 30.03 2.32 0.65
N ALA A 474 29.73 2.88 -0.53
CA ALA A 474 29.42 2.10 -1.72
C ALA A 474 30.60 1.19 -2.14
N GLY A 475 31.84 1.68 -2.03
CA GLY A 475 33.03 0.86 -2.27
C GLY A 475 33.17 -0.29 -1.27
N ILE A 476 33.07 0.00 0.02
CA ILE A 476 33.17 -1.02 1.09
C ILE A 476 32.05 -2.06 0.94
N PHE A 477 30.82 -1.62 0.68
CA PHE A 477 29.67 -2.50 0.53
C PHE A 477 29.76 -3.35 -0.75
N SER A 478 30.31 -2.81 -1.83
CA SER A 478 30.60 -3.55 -3.06
C SER A 478 31.58 -4.70 -2.81
N GLU A 479 32.70 -4.43 -2.13
CA GLU A 479 33.66 -5.48 -1.78
C GLU A 479 33.06 -6.54 -0.84
N LEU A 480 32.22 -6.12 0.12
CA LEU A 480 31.53 -7.02 1.03
C LEU A 480 30.55 -7.93 0.27
N THR A 481 29.71 -7.37 -0.59
CA THR A 481 28.72 -8.15 -1.36
C THR A 481 29.37 -9.05 -2.40
N GLU A 482 30.49 -8.67 -3.00
CA GLU A 482 31.25 -9.54 -3.92
C GLU A 482 31.73 -10.82 -3.23
N ARG A 483 32.32 -10.69 -2.03
CA ARG A 483 32.76 -11.86 -1.24
C ARG A 483 31.57 -12.74 -0.83
N ILE A 484 30.48 -12.15 -0.38
CA ILE A 484 29.31 -12.89 0.12
C ILE A 484 28.56 -13.57 -1.03
N PHE A 485 28.42 -12.90 -2.18
CA PHE A 485 27.77 -13.43 -3.37
C PHE A 485 28.45 -14.71 -3.89
N THR A 486 29.76 -14.85 -3.68
CA THR A 486 30.53 -16.05 -4.06
C THR A 486 30.58 -17.13 -2.97
N GLN A 487 30.05 -16.86 -1.77
CA GLN A 487 30.10 -17.74 -0.59
C GLN A 487 28.76 -17.80 0.16
N GLN A 488 27.65 -17.79 -0.57
CA GLN A 488 26.28 -17.62 -0.03
C GLN A 488 25.89 -18.65 1.04
N ASP A 489 26.43 -19.86 0.96
CA ASP A 489 26.14 -20.94 1.92
C ASP A 489 26.75 -20.72 3.31
N THR A 490 27.77 -19.85 3.41
CA THR A 490 28.56 -19.66 4.63
C THR A 490 28.69 -18.22 5.07
N LYS A 491 28.19 -17.26 4.28
CA LYS A 491 28.39 -15.83 4.52
C LYS A 491 27.10 -15.02 4.46
N ARG A 492 26.94 -14.08 5.38
CA ARG A 492 25.80 -13.15 5.47
C ARG A 492 26.28 -11.73 5.82
N ILE A 493 25.42 -10.74 5.55
CA ILE A 493 25.61 -9.36 6.01
C ILE A 493 24.74 -9.18 7.24
N ALA A 494 25.32 -9.18 8.43
CA ALA A 494 24.57 -8.90 9.65
C ALA A 494 24.49 -7.39 9.88
N ILE A 495 23.28 -6.88 10.10
CA ILE A 495 22.97 -5.46 10.22
C ILE A 495 22.48 -5.21 11.63
N PHE A 496 23.17 -4.34 12.36
CA PHE A 496 22.88 -4.02 13.75
C PHE A 496 22.47 -2.57 13.91
N LEU A 497 21.47 -2.34 14.75
CA LEU A 497 21.06 -1.01 15.20
C LEU A 497 21.08 -0.98 16.73
N ASP A 498 21.89 -0.08 17.30
CA ASP A 498 22.03 0.06 18.76
C ASP A 498 22.29 -1.30 19.43
N GLU A 499 23.23 -2.08 18.85
CA GLU A 499 23.65 -3.43 19.30
C GLU A 499 22.62 -4.56 19.09
N ASN A 500 21.40 -4.24 18.66
CA ASN A 500 20.40 -5.25 18.33
C ASN A 500 20.53 -5.65 16.85
N GLU A 501 20.57 -6.95 16.59
CA GLU A 501 20.50 -7.46 15.22
C GLU A 501 19.14 -7.13 14.63
N LEU A 502 19.15 -6.39 13.53
CA LEU A 502 17.95 -6.15 12.72
C LEU A 502 17.72 -7.34 11.79
N PHE A 503 18.72 -7.65 10.95
CA PHE A 503 18.65 -8.70 9.95
C PHE A 503 20.05 -9.24 9.62
N ALA A 504 20.11 -10.48 9.11
CA ALA A 504 21.31 -11.07 8.55
C ALA A 504 21.07 -11.71 7.17
N PRO A 505 20.76 -10.91 6.12
CA PRO A 505 20.52 -11.43 4.78
C PRO A 505 21.79 -11.96 4.09
N VAL A 506 21.57 -12.76 3.05
CA VAL A 506 22.60 -13.16 2.07
C VAL A 506 22.59 -12.18 0.90
N ALA A 507 23.78 -11.77 0.43
CA ALA A 507 23.89 -10.98 -0.79
C ALA A 507 23.65 -11.87 -2.02
N ARG A 508 22.54 -11.66 -2.74
CA ARG A 508 22.17 -12.44 -3.94
C ARG A 508 22.77 -11.91 -5.24
N ALA A 509 23.44 -10.77 -5.18
CA ALA A 509 24.13 -10.16 -6.29
C ALA A 509 25.30 -9.32 -5.77
N TRP A 510 26.26 -9.03 -6.66
CA TRP A 510 27.31 -8.06 -6.39
C TRP A 510 26.77 -6.63 -6.60
N ILE A 511 26.68 -5.86 -5.51
CA ILE A 511 26.04 -4.52 -5.49
C ILE A 511 27.13 -3.45 -5.58
N ARG A 512 27.23 -2.76 -6.72
CA ARG A 512 28.30 -1.80 -7.00
C ARG A 512 27.93 -0.33 -6.80
N ASP A 513 26.65 -0.03 -6.78
CA ASP A 513 26.10 1.34 -6.76
C ASP A 513 25.78 1.86 -5.34
N GLY A 514 26.01 1.02 -4.32
CA GLY A 514 25.78 1.38 -2.92
C GLY A 514 24.31 1.61 -2.57
N ARG A 515 23.37 1.12 -3.40
CA ARG A 515 21.93 1.18 -3.14
C ARG A 515 21.47 -0.14 -2.58
N ILE A 516 20.81 -0.09 -1.43
CA ILE A 516 20.25 -1.28 -0.80
C ILE A 516 18.81 -1.04 -0.38
N GLN A 517 18.06 -2.12 -0.40
CA GLN A 517 16.73 -2.19 0.18
C GLN A 517 16.77 -3.24 1.28
N ILE A 518 16.46 -2.82 2.51
CA ILE A 518 16.31 -3.69 3.66
C ILE A 518 14.83 -4.08 3.74
N THR A 519 14.57 -5.37 3.54
CA THR A 519 13.26 -6.01 3.60
C THR A 519 13.08 -6.71 4.96
N GLY A 520 11.84 -6.78 5.45
CA GLY A 520 11.49 -7.40 6.72
C GLY A 520 10.04 -7.12 7.11
N ASN A 521 9.60 -7.62 8.27
CA ASN A 521 8.26 -7.35 8.83
C ASN A 521 8.18 -5.94 9.43
N PHE A 522 8.61 -4.91 8.70
CA PHE A 522 8.49 -3.53 9.15
C PHE A 522 7.03 -3.07 9.09
N SER A 523 6.58 -2.37 10.13
CA SER A 523 5.44 -1.49 9.98
C SER A 523 5.84 -0.21 9.22
N ARG A 524 4.86 0.52 8.70
CA ARG A 524 5.08 1.88 8.15
C ARG A 524 5.86 2.76 9.12
N GLU A 525 5.43 2.75 10.37
CA GLU A 525 5.98 3.59 11.43
C GLU A 525 7.44 3.22 11.72
N ASP A 526 7.74 1.93 11.84
CA ASP A 526 9.11 1.46 12.10
C ASP A 526 10.03 1.81 10.93
N ALA A 527 9.61 1.54 9.69
CA ALA A 527 10.39 1.85 8.50
C ALA A 527 10.67 3.36 8.39
N SER A 528 9.65 4.20 8.63
CA SER A 528 9.78 5.65 8.57
C SER A 528 10.66 6.20 9.69
N THR A 529 10.44 5.74 10.92
CA THR A 529 11.21 6.20 12.09
C THR A 529 12.68 5.82 11.95
N LEU A 530 12.96 4.59 11.51
CA LEU A 530 14.31 4.12 11.29
C LEU A 530 14.98 4.89 10.14
N ALA A 531 14.29 5.10 9.02
CA ALA A 531 14.82 5.87 7.90
C ALA A 531 15.23 7.28 8.32
N ILE A 532 14.37 7.99 9.07
CA ILE A 532 14.67 9.34 9.57
C ILE A 532 15.86 9.32 10.53
N GLN A 533 15.92 8.32 11.41
CA GLN A 533 17.04 8.13 12.34
C GLN A 533 18.37 7.89 11.63
N LEU A 534 18.37 7.17 10.51
CA LEU A 534 19.56 6.93 9.71
C LEU A 534 19.96 8.15 8.88
N GLU A 535 18.99 8.85 8.28
CA GLU A 535 19.23 10.04 7.47
C GLU A 535 19.78 11.21 8.30
N SER A 536 19.20 11.43 9.49
CA SER A 536 19.66 12.46 10.44
C SER A 536 20.98 12.11 11.15
N GLY A 537 21.43 10.87 11.01
CA GLY A 537 22.64 10.36 11.66
C GLY A 537 22.45 9.96 13.12
N ARG A 538 23.51 9.36 13.67
CA ARG A 538 23.51 8.85 15.04
C ARG A 538 23.68 9.95 16.07
N LEU A 539 23.06 9.79 17.24
CA LEU A 539 23.40 10.64 18.37
C LEU A 539 24.83 10.34 18.85
N PRO A 540 25.65 11.37 19.11
CA PRO A 540 27.00 11.17 19.62
C PRO A 540 26.98 10.62 21.05
N VAL A 541 25.95 10.96 21.83
CA VAL A 541 25.74 10.57 23.22
C VAL A 541 24.31 10.06 23.41
N ALA A 542 24.12 9.03 24.24
CA ALA A 542 22.79 8.51 24.54
C ALA A 542 21.98 9.52 25.38
N LEU A 543 20.66 9.51 25.21
CA LEU A 543 19.74 10.42 25.89
C LEU A 543 18.75 9.64 26.76
N GLU A 544 18.46 10.18 27.93
CA GLU A 544 17.45 9.67 28.86
C GLU A 544 16.37 10.74 29.03
N LEU A 545 15.10 10.42 28.81
CA LEU A 545 14.01 11.35 29.10
C LEU A 545 13.82 11.48 30.61
N ILE A 546 13.86 12.71 31.12
CA ILE A 546 13.77 12.99 32.56
C ILE A 546 12.58 13.86 32.95
N SER A 547 11.94 14.53 31.99
CA SER A 547 10.73 15.32 32.22
C SER A 547 9.90 15.42 30.96
N GLU A 548 8.59 15.34 31.13
CA GLU A 548 7.58 15.57 30.10
C GLU A 548 6.50 16.49 30.69
N GLU A 549 6.27 17.62 30.05
CA GLU A 549 5.22 18.57 30.42
C GLU A 549 4.37 18.89 29.20
N VAL A 550 3.06 18.82 29.34
CA VAL A 550 2.08 19.22 28.31
C VAL A 550 1.27 20.38 28.87
N ARG A 551 1.26 21.53 28.18
CA ARG A 551 0.67 22.79 28.65
C ARG A 551 -0.28 23.43 27.66
#